data_AF-A0A9X2HVM1-F1
#
_entry.id   AF-A0A9X2HVM1-F1
#
_cell.length_a   1.000
_cell.length_b   1.000
_cell.length_c   1.000
_cell.angle_alpha   90.00
_cell.angle_beta   90.00
_cell.angle_gamma   90.00
#
_symmetry.space_group_name_H-M   'P 1'
#
loop_
_entity.id
_entity.type
_entity.pdbx_description
1 polymer ?
#
loop_
_entity_poly.entity_id
_entity_poly.type
_entity_poly.pdbx_seq_one_letter_code
_entity_poly.pdbx_strand_id
1 'polypeptide(L)'
;MKLYWLFCSLLVAASPAFSASEKTCGVDSRCTVVIWHESEGRAQIDNIDRASARYSPFSTYKIPNTVIMLETGVVDSTDQPLDYSRDDYPPQDWWPDSWQQTPMTLAQALQHSAVPIYRTLSRKVGPKRMQAWVDIFDYGNRDISSGVDGFWLNGSLQISAQEQIQFLRRLFANPGPVSKSALDTLSHIMLVESAPGYQLYAKTGAGYIEQSQALGWYVGWLDNSDGRHYFAINVSADSFAEVQRERLRIANQYLDEFKHAP
;
A
#
# COMPACT_ATOMS: atom_id res chain seq x y z
N MET A 1 -47.01 20.97 -53.95
CA MET A 1 -47.00 19.97 -52.84
C MET A 1 -45.66 20.02 -52.14
N LYS A 2 -45.55 20.70 -51.00
CA LYS A 2 -44.40 20.61 -50.09
C LYS A 2 -44.95 20.43 -48.68
N LEU A 3 -44.75 19.23 -48.15
CA LEU A 3 -45.23 18.78 -46.86
C LEU A 3 -44.11 19.01 -45.84
N TYR A 4 -44.28 19.96 -44.92
CA TYR A 4 -43.35 20.16 -43.81
C TYR A 4 -43.75 19.24 -42.67
N TRP A 5 -42.91 18.24 -42.38
CA TRP A 5 -43.00 17.43 -41.17
C TRP A 5 -42.33 18.18 -40.01
N LEU A 6 -43.11 18.60 -39.01
CA LEU A 6 -42.58 18.97 -37.71
C LEU A 6 -42.16 17.69 -36.97
N PHE A 7 -40.85 17.47 -36.80
CA PHE A 7 -40.34 16.56 -35.79
C PHE A 7 -40.23 17.33 -34.47
N CYS A 8 -41.13 17.01 -33.53
CA CYS A 8 -41.05 17.46 -32.15
C CYS A 8 -40.04 16.57 -31.43
N SER A 9 -38.82 17.08 -31.20
CA SER A 9 -37.78 16.37 -30.47
C SER A 9 -38.12 16.30 -28.98
N LEU A 10 -38.59 15.14 -28.52
CA LEU A 10 -38.57 14.79 -27.11
C LEU A 10 -37.11 14.50 -26.70
N LEU A 11 -36.45 15.50 -26.12
CA LEU A 11 -35.23 15.30 -25.34
C LEU A 11 -35.62 14.61 -24.04
N VAL A 12 -35.58 13.27 -24.05
CA VAL A 12 -35.48 12.50 -22.80
C VAL A 12 -34.06 12.72 -22.29
N ALA A 13 -33.91 13.67 -21.36
CA ALA A 13 -32.70 13.77 -20.56
C ALA A 13 -32.65 12.52 -19.67
N ALA A 14 -31.92 11.48 -20.13
CA ALA A 14 -31.53 10.39 -19.27
C ALA A 14 -30.58 10.97 -18.22
N SER A 15 -31.06 11.12 -16.98
CA SER A 15 -30.18 11.37 -15.84
C SER A 15 -29.16 10.22 -15.79
N PRO A 16 -27.86 10.48 -15.58
CA PRO A 16 -26.94 9.40 -15.30
C PRO A 16 -27.38 8.78 -13.98
N ALA A 17 -27.89 7.55 -14.05
CA ALA A 17 -28.03 6.73 -12.88
C ALA A 17 -26.61 6.44 -12.39
N PHE A 18 -26.16 7.20 -11.40
CA PHE A 18 -25.06 6.76 -10.54
C PHE A 18 -25.55 5.50 -9.84
N SER A 19 -25.26 4.33 -10.44
CA SER A 19 -25.35 3.07 -9.72
C SER A 19 -24.34 3.19 -8.59
N ALA A 20 -24.82 3.16 -7.35
CA ALA A 20 -23.94 2.88 -6.23
C ALA A 20 -23.15 1.62 -6.59
N SER A 21 -21.83 1.73 -6.69
CA SER A 21 -20.95 0.58 -6.88
C SER A 21 -21.30 -0.42 -5.80
N GLU A 22 -21.88 -1.56 -6.16
CA GLU A 22 -22.07 -2.67 -5.22
C GLU A 22 -20.72 -2.94 -4.56
N LYS A 23 -20.69 -2.80 -3.24
CA LYS A 23 -19.51 -3.02 -2.41
C LYS A 23 -18.96 -4.42 -2.72
N THR A 24 -17.81 -4.49 -3.39
CA THR A 24 -17.32 -5.73 -4.02
C THR A 24 -16.70 -6.73 -3.06
N CYS A 25 -16.43 -6.34 -1.83
CA CYS A 25 -16.05 -7.28 -0.80
C CYS A 25 -17.30 -7.80 -0.11
N GLY A 26 -18.10 -7.01 0.61
CA GLY A 26 -19.24 -7.57 1.34
C GLY A 26 -18.86 -8.64 2.38
N VAL A 27 -19.85 -9.17 3.09
CA VAL A 27 -19.66 -10.20 4.13
C VAL A 27 -19.43 -11.56 3.45
N ASP A 28 -18.52 -12.38 3.97
CA ASP A 28 -18.01 -13.65 3.40
C ASP A 28 -17.02 -13.57 2.23
N SER A 29 -16.59 -12.36 1.84
CA SER A 29 -15.52 -12.22 0.85
C SER A 29 -14.13 -12.39 1.41
N ARG A 30 -13.23 -12.82 0.53
CA ARG A 30 -11.80 -12.84 0.78
C ARG A 30 -11.15 -11.46 0.71
N CYS A 31 -11.89 -10.35 0.75
CA CYS A 31 -11.31 -9.01 0.67
C CYS A 31 -11.93 -7.99 1.63
N THR A 32 -11.22 -6.90 1.84
CA THR A 32 -11.70 -5.72 2.59
C THR A 32 -11.13 -4.45 1.97
N VAL A 33 -11.88 -3.37 2.10
CA VAL A 33 -11.46 -2.02 1.72
C VAL A 33 -11.72 -1.08 2.89
N VAL A 34 -10.68 -0.38 3.32
CA VAL A 34 -10.78 0.71 4.30
C VAL A 34 -10.29 1.98 3.63
N ILE A 35 -11.11 3.02 3.61
CA ILE A 35 -10.75 4.37 3.15
C ILE A 35 -11.08 5.34 4.27
N TRP A 36 -10.14 6.21 4.61
CA TRP A 36 -10.33 7.28 5.57
C TRP A 36 -10.20 8.63 4.88
N HIS A 37 -11.25 9.44 4.98
CA HIS A 37 -11.31 10.79 4.43
C HIS A 37 -10.87 11.76 5.52
N GLU A 38 -9.66 12.34 5.40
CA GLU A 38 -9.12 13.16 6.49
C GLU A 38 -9.92 14.45 6.70
N SER A 39 -10.41 15.07 5.62
CA SER A 39 -11.24 16.29 5.67
C SER A 39 -12.60 16.07 6.31
N GLU A 40 -13.19 14.88 6.14
CA GLU A 40 -14.51 14.55 6.66
C GLU A 40 -14.48 13.86 8.04
N GLY A 41 -13.31 13.40 8.47
CA GLY A 41 -13.15 12.68 9.74
C GLY A 41 -13.94 11.37 9.82
N ARG A 42 -14.18 10.71 8.68
CA ARG A 42 -14.94 9.45 8.61
C ARG A 42 -14.23 8.37 7.79
N ALA A 43 -14.58 7.12 8.11
CA ALA A 43 -14.14 5.94 7.38
C ALA A 43 -15.25 5.39 6.48
N GLN A 44 -14.89 4.96 5.28
CA GLN A 44 -15.63 4.01 4.48
C GLN A 44 -14.99 2.64 4.65
N ILE A 45 -15.78 1.66 5.08
CA ILE A 45 -15.31 0.29 5.30
C ILE A 45 -16.23 -0.68 4.56
N ASP A 46 -15.62 -1.58 3.79
CA ASP A 46 -16.24 -2.76 3.22
C ASP A 46 -15.60 -4.02 3.83
N ASN A 47 -16.43 -4.92 4.37
CA ASN A 47 -16.05 -6.05 5.21
C ASN A 47 -15.29 -5.65 6.50
N ILE A 48 -16.02 -5.18 7.52
CA ILE A 48 -15.45 -4.68 8.79
C ILE A 48 -14.71 -5.76 9.58
N ASP A 49 -15.21 -6.98 9.62
CA ASP A 49 -14.59 -8.08 10.37
C ASP A 49 -13.20 -8.39 9.83
N ARG A 50 -13.07 -8.43 8.49
CA ARG A 50 -11.78 -8.59 7.83
C ARG A 50 -10.90 -7.34 7.94
N ALA A 51 -11.49 -6.15 7.97
CA ALA A 51 -10.76 -4.90 8.15
C ALA A 51 -10.01 -4.85 9.50
N SER A 52 -10.56 -5.49 10.54
CA SER A 52 -9.97 -5.62 11.88
C SER A 52 -9.06 -6.85 12.05
N ALA A 53 -9.12 -7.83 11.14
CA ALA A 53 -8.26 -9.01 11.17
C ALA A 53 -6.82 -8.65 10.79
N ARG A 54 -5.84 -9.15 11.55
CA ARG A 54 -4.41 -8.91 11.32
C ARG A 54 -3.80 -9.99 10.41
N TYR A 55 -2.99 -9.57 9.46
CA TYR A 55 -2.21 -10.45 8.59
C TYR A 55 -0.77 -9.96 8.47
N SER A 56 0.12 -10.80 7.93
CA SER A 56 1.46 -10.35 7.55
C SER A 56 1.39 -9.17 6.57
N PRO A 57 2.15 -8.07 6.82
CA PRO A 57 2.15 -6.90 5.94
C PRO A 57 2.87 -7.17 4.60
N PHE A 58 3.75 -8.18 4.53
CA PHE A 58 4.60 -8.40 3.36
C PHE A 58 5.32 -7.11 2.94
N SER A 59 5.31 -6.78 1.65
CA SER A 59 6.02 -5.62 1.13
C SER A 59 5.40 -4.26 1.49
N THR A 60 4.23 -4.19 2.15
CA THR A 60 3.75 -2.91 2.70
C THR A 60 4.57 -2.47 3.92
N TYR A 61 5.23 -3.39 4.62
CA TYR A 61 6.18 -3.06 5.68
C TYR A 61 7.37 -2.23 5.17
N LYS A 62 7.62 -2.20 3.86
CA LYS A 62 8.62 -1.29 3.30
C LYS A 62 8.31 0.18 3.59
N ILE A 63 7.05 0.56 3.82
CA ILE A 63 6.67 1.93 4.21
C ILE A 63 7.35 2.33 5.54
N PRO A 64 7.07 1.69 6.70
CA PRO A 64 7.79 2.02 7.93
C PRO A 64 9.28 1.70 7.83
N ASN A 65 9.68 0.62 7.15
CA ASN A 65 11.09 0.24 7.08
C ASN A 65 11.94 1.30 6.36
N THR A 66 11.44 1.92 5.29
CA THR A 66 12.11 3.06 4.64
C THR A 66 12.32 4.22 5.61
N VAL A 67 11.28 4.60 6.36
CA VAL A 67 11.40 5.68 7.36
C VAL A 67 12.47 5.33 8.39
N ILE A 68 12.45 4.10 8.91
CA ILE A 68 13.44 3.62 9.88
C ILE A 68 14.85 3.70 9.32
N MET A 69 15.06 3.29 8.07
CA MET A 69 16.38 3.33 7.44
C MET A 69 16.92 4.75 7.31
N LEU A 70 16.06 5.71 6.97
CA LEU A 70 16.41 7.13 6.87
C LEU A 70 16.73 7.71 8.25
N GLU A 71 15.86 7.47 9.24
CA GLU A 71 16.04 8.00 10.61
C GLU A 71 17.23 7.39 11.35
N THR A 72 17.61 6.18 10.99
CA THR A 72 18.76 5.50 11.60
C THR A 72 20.08 5.75 10.86
N GLY A 73 20.07 6.52 9.77
CA GLY A 73 21.23 6.78 8.92
C GLY A 73 21.79 5.53 8.25
N VAL A 74 20.97 4.49 8.06
CA VAL A 74 21.36 3.28 7.30
C VAL A 74 21.28 3.56 5.80
N VAL A 75 20.39 4.47 5.40
CA VAL A 75 20.33 5.06 4.07
C VAL A 75 20.47 6.58 4.21
N ASP A 76 21.53 7.12 3.63
CA ASP A 76 21.90 8.54 3.76
C ASP A 76 21.17 9.43 2.74
N SER A 77 20.86 8.88 1.56
CA SER A 77 20.13 9.59 0.50
C SER A 77 19.40 8.63 -0.43
N THR A 78 18.46 9.16 -1.22
CA THR A 78 17.73 8.38 -2.24
C THR A 78 18.64 7.84 -3.35
N ASP A 79 19.75 8.52 -3.62
CA ASP A 79 20.69 8.19 -4.70
C ASP A 79 21.81 7.26 -4.25
N GLN A 80 21.89 6.95 -2.95
CA GLN A 80 22.83 5.97 -2.44
C GLN A 80 22.66 4.64 -3.20
N PRO A 81 23.73 4.07 -3.79
CA PRO A 81 23.66 2.77 -4.42
C PRO A 81 23.45 1.69 -3.36
N LEU A 82 22.36 0.94 -3.48
CA LEU A 82 21.98 -0.14 -2.57
C LEU A 82 22.23 -1.48 -3.26
N ASP A 83 22.91 -2.38 -2.55
CA ASP A 83 23.21 -3.73 -3.02
C ASP A 83 22.99 -4.75 -1.89
N TYR A 84 23.00 -6.03 -2.24
CA TYR A 84 22.92 -7.16 -1.31
C TYR A 84 23.99 -8.21 -1.63
N SER A 85 24.44 -8.93 -0.61
CA SER A 85 25.35 -10.06 -0.81
C SER A 85 24.60 -11.23 -1.44
N ARG A 86 25.08 -11.73 -2.58
CA ARG A 86 24.55 -12.95 -3.22
C ARG A 86 24.87 -14.21 -2.42
N ASP A 87 25.87 -14.16 -1.53
CA ASP A 87 26.17 -15.26 -0.62
C ASP A 87 25.14 -15.31 0.53
N ASP A 88 24.73 -14.14 1.04
CA ASP A 88 23.71 -14.05 2.08
C ASP A 88 22.30 -14.31 1.52
N TYR A 89 22.04 -13.85 0.28
CA TYR A 89 20.76 -13.99 -0.40
C TYR A 89 20.96 -14.47 -1.84
N PRO A 90 21.17 -15.79 -2.06
CA PRO A 90 21.31 -16.34 -3.39
C PRO A 90 20.02 -16.17 -4.20
N PRO A 91 20.07 -15.72 -5.46
CA PRO A 91 18.90 -15.63 -6.33
C PRO A 91 18.14 -16.95 -6.40
N GLN A 92 16.81 -16.84 -6.46
CA GLN A 92 15.92 -18.00 -6.58
C GLN A 92 15.16 -17.91 -7.89
N ASP A 93 14.74 -19.05 -8.44
CA ASP A 93 14.04 -19.12 -9.74
C ASP A 93 12.73 -18.32 -9.78
N TRP A 94 12.10 -18.10 -8.62
CA TRP A 94 10.86 -17.33 -8.49
C TRP A 94 11.10 -15.82 -8.33
N TRP A 95 12.35 -15.36 -8.23
CA TRP A 95 12.65 -13.93 -8.09
C TRP A 95 12.36 -13.20 -9.40
N PRO A 96 11.73 -12.01 -9.34
CA PRO A 96 11.70 -11.13 -10.49
C PRO A 96 13.12 -10.77 -10.93
N ASP A 97 13.38 -10.73 -12.24
CA ASP A 97 14.68 -10.34 -12.80
C ASP A 97 15.16 -8.97 -12.27
N SER A 98 14.22 -8.06 -12.01
CA SER A 98 14.52 -6.75 -11.45
C SER A 98 15.29 -6.84 -10.14
N TRP A 99 15.06 -7.84 -9.29
CA TRP A 99 15.77 -7.98 -8.01
C TRP A 99 17.25 -8.26 -8.18
N GLN A 100 17.67 -8.75 -9.34
CA GLN A 100 19.06 -9.04 -9.65
C GLN A 100 19.80 -7.85 -10.29
N GLN A 101 19.08 -6.78 -10.63
CA GLN A 101 19.61 -5.56 -11.25
C GLN A 101 20.10 -4.60 -10.15
N THR A 102 21.28 -4.89 -9.60
CA THR A 102 21.94 -4.05 -8.59
C THR A 102 23.18 -3.34 -9.15
N PRO A 103 23.60 -2.20 -8.56
CA PRO A 103 22.98 -1.48 -7.43
C PRO A 103 21.65 -0.81 -7.81
N MET A 104 20.76 -0.67 -6.82
CA MET A 104 19.49 0.07 -6.94
C MET A 104 19.52 1.36 -6.13
N THR A 105 18.77 2.38 -6.56
CA THR A 105 18.38 3.48 -5.67
C THR A 105 17.33 3.03 -4.66
N LEU A 106 17.09 3.83 -3.61
CA LEU A 106 16.02 3.55 -2.65
C LEU A 106 14.64 3.50 -3.34
N ALA A 107 14.42 4.38 -4.31
CA ALA A 107 13.19 4.43 -5.10
C ALA A 107 12.98 3.14 -5.92
N GLN A 108 14.02 2.68 -6.64
CA GLN A 108 13.98 1.42 -7.40
C GLN A 108 13.73 0.21 -6.49
N ALA A 109 14.41 0.15 -5.34
CA ALA A 109 14.23 -0.94 -4.39
C ALA A 109 12.79 -0.99 -3.82
N LEU A 110 12.17 0.16 -3.55
CA LEU A 110 10.77 0.23 -3.13
C LEU A 110 9.83 -0.17 -4.27
N GLN A 111 10.01 0.41 -5.46
CA GLN A 111 9.16 0.20 -6.65
C GLN A 111 9.14 -1.27 -7.05
N HIS A 112 10.32 -1.90 -7.18
CA HIS A 112 10.45 -3.32 -7.51
C HIS A 112 10.20 -4.25 -6.32
N SER A 113 9.94 -3.70 -5.13
CA SER A 113 9.74 -4.47 -3.90
C SER A 113 10.91 -5.39 -3.57
N ALA A 114 12.15 -5.00 -3.87
CA ALA A 114 13.36 -5.80 -3.76
C ALA A 114 13.60 -6.30 -2.32
N VAL A 115 13.18 -7.53 -2.03
CA VAL A 115 13.28 -8.11 -0.67
C VAL A 115 14.73 -8.23 -0.19
N PRO A 116 15.71 -8.70 -1.01
CA PRO A 116 17.10 -8.85 -0.57
C PRO A 116 17.74 -7.54 -0.09
N ILE A 117 17.44 -6.42 -0.76
CA ILE A 117 17.88 -5.08 -0.35
C ILE A 117 17.30 -4.73 1.01
N TYR A 118 15.97 -4.82 1.18
CA TYR A 118 15.33 -4.46 2.46
C TYR A 118 15.77 -5.38 3.62
N ARG A 119 16.03 -6.66 3.36
CA ARG A 119 16.62 -7.58 4.34
C ARG A 119 18.01 -7.14 4.77
N THR A 120 18.88 -6.85 3.81
CA THR A 120 20.23 -6.33 4.06
C THR A 120 20.21 -5.06 4.91
N LEU A 121 19.35 -4.10 4.56
CA LEU A 121 19.22 -2.85 5.29
C LEU A 121 18.63 -3.06 6.70
N SER A 122 17.65 -3.95 6.86
CA SER A 122 17.09 -4.27 8.17
C SER A 122 18.12 -4.90 9.12
N ARG A 123 19.04 -5.73 8.60
CA ARG A 123 20.18 -6.24 9.38
C ARG A 123 21.13 -5.13 9.82
N LYS A 124 21.38 -4.13 8.96
CA LYS A 124 22.18 -2.94 9.32
C LYS A 124 21.50 -2.08 10.39
N VAL A 125 20.17 -1.94 10.35
CA VAL A 125 19.40 -1.32 11.43
C VAL A 125 19.61 -2.11 12.74
N GLY A 126 19.48 -3.44 12.66
CA GLY A 126 19.66 -4.35 13.78
C GLY A 126 18.43 -4.45 14.69
N PRO A 127 18.26 -5.57 15.41
CA PRO A 127 16.99 -5.93 16.07
C PRO A 127 16.54 -4.93 17.13
N LYS A 128 17.48 -4.40 17.94
CA LYS A 128 17.15 -3.47 19.02
C LYS A 128 16.58 -2.14 18.51
N ARG A 129 17.22 -1.55 17.50
CA ARG A 129 16.73 -0.29 16.89
C ARG A 129 15.44 -0.54 16.11
N MET A 130 15.34 -1.66 15.41
CA MET A 130 14.12 -2.03 14.67
C MET A 130 12.92 -2.16 15.62
N GLN A 131 13.06 -2.87 16.75
CA GLN A 131 11.97 -3.00 17.73
C GLN A 131 11.55 -1.63 18.28
N ALA A 132 12.52 -0.80 18.67
CA ALA A 132 12.22 0.53 19.21
C ALA A 132 11.38 1.38 18.23
N TRP A 133 11.69 1.32 16.93
CA TRP A 133 10.90 2.03 15.93
C TRP A 133 9.54 1.40 15.65
N VAL A 134 9.43 0.08 15.61
CA VAL A 134 8.15 -0.62 15.50
C VAL A 134 7.23 -0.27 16.69
N ASP A 135 7.80 -0.10 17.89
CA ASP A 135 7.11 0.36 19.08
C ASP A 135 6.66 1.82 18.97
N ILE A 136 7.55 2.72 18.53
CA ILE A 136 7.24 4.14 18.27
C ILE A 136 6.08 4.29 17.29
N PHE A 137 6.06 3.47 16.23
CA PHE A 137 5.00 3.51 15.23
C PHE A 137 3.69 2.86 15.68
N ASP A 138 3.70 2.12 16.79
CA ASP A 138 2.58 1.28 17.22
C ASP A 138 2.07 0.43 16.04
N TYR A 139 3.01 -0.26 15.36
CA TYR A 139 2.73 -0.92 14.08
C TYR A 139 2.20 -2.34 14.29
N GLY A 140 0.88 -2.49 14.24
CA GLY A 140 0.20 -3.79 14.35
C GLY A 140 0.42 -4.46 15.70
N ASN A 141 0.78 -5.75 15.71
CA ASN A 141 1.12 -6.50 16.92
C ASN A 141 2.54 -6.21 17.46
N ARG A 142 3.34 -5.40 16.75
CA ARG A 142 4.71 -5.00 17.11
C ARG A 142 5.71 -6.15 17.31
N ASP A 143 5.41 -7.32 16.77
CA ASP A 143 6.19 -8.53 17.02
C ASP A 143 7.24 -8.77 15.92
N ILE A 144 8.52 -8.61 16.25
CA ILE A 144 9.64 -8.92 15.33
C ILE A 144 10.37 -10.23 15.67
N SER A 145 9.81 -11.07 16.53
CA SER A 145 10.48 -12.26 17.10
C SER A 145 10.97 -13.28 16.07
N SER A 146 10.42 -13.30 14.85
CA SER A 146 10.89 -14.20 13.79
C SER A 146 12.10 -13.67 12.99
N GLY A 147 12.90 -12.78 13.59
CA GLY A 147 14.18 -12.32 13.07
C GLY A 147 14.11 -11.00 12.29
N VAL A 148 15.13 -10.15 12.47
CA VAL A 148 15.16 -8.75 11.99
C VAL A 148 15.09 -8.59 10.47
N ASP A 149 15.29 -9.65 9.69
CA ASP A 149 15.20 -9.67 8.24
C ASP A 149 14.05 -10.56 7.71
N GLY A 150 13.19 -11.08 8.59
CA GLY A 150 12.14 -12.03 8.24
C GLY A 150 10.75 -11.69 8.76
N PHE A 151 10.64 -10.91 9.83
CA PHE A 151 9.38 -10.76 10.57
C PHE A 151 8.17 -10.28 9.78
N TRP A 152 8.36 -9.53 8.70
CA TRP A 152 7.28 -9.02 7.86
C TRP A 152 6.94 -9.93 6.66
N LEU A 153 7.64 -11.05 6.47
CA LEU A 153 7.51 -11.94 5.32
C LEU A 153 6.79 -13.24 5.71
N ASN A 154 5.53 -13.11 6.15
CA ASN A 154 4.79 -14.20 6.80
C ASN A 154 5.49 -14.73 8.06
N GLY A 155 6.16 -13.82 8.78
CA GLY A 155 6.80 -14.08 10.07
C GLY A 155 5.86 -13.72 11.23
N SER A 156 6.44 -13.16 12.30
CA SER A 156 5.72 -12.80 13.52
C SER A 156 4.85 -11.55 13.42
N LEU A 157 5.23 -10.59 12.56
CA LEU A 157 4.54 -9.30 12.49
C LEU A 157 3.22 -9.42 11.75
N GLN A 158 2.16 -8.93 12.39
CA GLN A 158 0.83 -8.89 11.80
C GLN A 158 0.18 -7.52 12.03
N ILE A 159 -0.57 -7.05 11.03
CA ILE A 159 -1.28 -5.77 11.05
C ILE A 159 -2.60 -5.88 10.27
N SER A 160 -3.63 -5.19 10.73
CA SER A 160 -4.94 -5.11 10.08
C SER A 160 -5.04 -3.95 9.10
N ALA A 161 -6.08 -3.92 8.26
CA ALA A 161 -6.29 -2.81 7.33
C ALA A 161 -6.59 -1.51 8.08
N GLN A 162 -7.35 -1.57 9.18
CA GLN A 162 -7.59 -0.41 10.03
C GLN A 162 -6.30 0.12 10.68
N GLU A 163 -5.42 -0.77 11.13
CA GLU A 163 -4.14 -0.36 11.72
C GLU A 163 -3.17 0.22 10.68
N GLN A 164 -3.19 -0.26 9.42
CA GLN A 164 -2.45 0.38 8.33
C GLN A 164 -2.89 1.85 8.15
N ILE A 165 -4.20 2.11 8.15
CA ILE A 165 -4.74 3.47 8.08
C ILE A 165 -4.30 4.30 9.29
N GLN A 166 -4.46 3.76 10.51
CA GLN A 166 -4.08 4.47 11.72
C GLN A 166 -2.58 4.80 11.74
N PHE A 167 -1.73 3.88 11.31
CA PHE A 167 -0.30 4.11 11.14
C PHE A 167 -0.02 5.25 10.17
N LEU A 168 -0.58 5.22 8.95
CA LEU A 168 -0.36 6.27 7.95
C LEU A 168 -0.85 7.63 8.45
N ARG A 169 -2.02 7.68 9.09
CA ARG A 169 -2.56 8.91 9.67
C ARG A 169 -1.63 9.49 10.73
N ARG A 170 -1.16 8.66 11.69
CA ARG A 170 -0.20 9.11 12.70
C ARG A 170 1.10 9.57 12.06
N LEU A 171 1.63 8.83 11.09
CA LEU A 171 2.90 9.13 10.42
C LEU A 171 2.91 10.53 9.79
N PHE A 172 1.78 11.02 9.28
CA PHE A 172 1.69 12.33 8.64
C PHE A 172 1.10 13.44 9.53
N ALA A 173 0.13 13.13 10.40
CA ALA A 173 -0.53 14.12 11.24
C ALA A 173 0.20 14.36 12.57
N ASN A 174 0.89 13.35 13.10
CA ASN A 174 1.66 13.43 14.34
C ASN A 174 2.91 12.53 14.25
N PRO A 175 3.92 12.93 13.47
CA PRO A 175 5.05 12.07 13.10
C PRO A 175 5.97 11.67 14.26
N GLY A 176 5.76 12.22 15.46
CA GLY A 176 6.62 11.97 16.62
C GLY A 176 8.08 12.33 16.30
N PRO A 177 9.03 11.38 16.40
CA PRO A 177 10.44 11.65 16.13
C PRO A 177 10.81 11.63 14.64
N VAL A 178 9.89 11.30 13.73
CA VAL A 178 10.20 11.22 12.29
C VAL A 178 10.48 12.61 11.72
N SER A 179 11.61 12.76 11.04
CA SER A 179 12.01 13.98 10.37
C SER A 179 11.13 14.27 9.16
N LYS A 180 10.92 15.56 8.89
CA LYS A 180 10.23 16.02 7.68
C LYS A 180 10.91 15.48 6.41
N SER A 181 12.25 15.46 6.39
CA SER A 181 13.02 14.94 5.26
C SER A 181 12.70 13.48 4.96
N ALA A 182 12.57 12.63 5.99
CA ALA A 182 12.22 11.23 5.77
C ALA A 182 10.80 11.06 5.21
N LEU A 183 9.84 11.88 5.65
CA LEU A 183 8.47 11.88 5.13
C LEU A 183 8.39 12.39 3.69
N ASP A 184 9.14 13.44 3.36
CA ASP A 184 9.22 14.00 2.01
C ASP A 184 9.84 12.96 1.05
N THR A 185 10.93 12.31 1.47
CA THR A 185 11.54 11.20 0.73
C THR A 185 10.57 10.04 0.55
N LEU A 186 9.91 9.57 1.62
CA LEU A 186 8.94 8.48 1.55
C LEU A 186 7.81 8.81 0.56
N SER A 187 7.24 10.00 0.66
CA SER A 187 6.15 10.45 -0.22
C SER A 187 6.61 10.47 -1.68
N HIS A 188 7.79 11.02 -1.95
CA HIS A 188 8.36 11.07 -3.29
C HIS A 188 8.49 9.67 -3.91
N ILE A 189 9.03 8.70 -3.17
CA ILE A 189 9.26 7.35 -3.71
C ILE A 189 8.00 6.46 -3.71
N MET A 190 6.95 6.84 -2.97
CA MET A 190 5.66 6.16 -2.97
C MET A 190 4.72 6.63 -4.08
N LEU A 191 5.03 7.72 -4.78
CA LEU A 191 4.20 8.25 -5.87
C LEU A 191 4.08 7.23 -7.01
N VAL A 192 2.85 6.79 -7.28
CA VAL A 192 2.52 5.81 -8.33
C VAL A 192 1.93 6.51 -9.56
N GLU A 193 1.09 7.52 -9.33
CA GLU A 193 0.38 8.22 -10.39
C GLU A 193 0.21 9.69 -10.01
N SER A 194 0.42 10.59 -10.96
CA SER A 194 0.22 12.03 -10.83
C SER A 194 -0.51 12.52 -12.06
N ALA A 195 -1.72 13.04 -11.87
CA ALA A 195 -2.58 13.53 -12.94
C ALA A 195 -3.19 14.89 -12.53
N PRO A 196 -3.78 15.66 -13.47
CA PRO A 196 -4.54 16.85 -13.10
C PRO A 196 -5.62 16.48 -12.07
N GLY A 197 -5.62 17.15 -10.92
CA GLY A 197 -6.62 16.98 -9.87
C GLY A 197 -6.26 15.98 -8.77
N TYR A 198 -5.31 15.04 -8.97
CA TYR A 198 -4.92 14.11 -7.90
C TYR A 198 -3.50 13.54 -8.01
N GLN A 199 -3.02 13.03 -6.87
CA GLN A 199 -1.80 12.24 -6.77
C GLN A 199 -2.05 10.98 -5.93
N LEU A 200 -1.60 9.83 -6.42
CA LEU A 200 -1.76 8.54 -5.78
C LEU A 200 -0.41 8.00 -5.32
N TYR A 201 -0.33 7.71 -4.02
CA TYR A 201 0.85 7.21 -3.35
C TYR A 201 0.54 5.84 -2.77
N ALA A 202 1.32 4.81 -3.10
CA ALA A 202 0.96 3.47 -2.67
C ALA A 202 2.10 2.48 -2.63
N LYS A 203 1.91 1.46 -1.79
CA LYS A 203 2.75 0.28 -1.74
C LYS A 203 1.91 -0.98 -1.84
N THR A 204 2.34 -1.87 -2.73
CA THR A 204 1.84 -3.25 -2.81
C THR A 204 2.53 -4.17 -1.82
N GLY A 205 1.80 -5.16 -1.31
CA GLY A 205 2.32 -6.32 -0.57
C GLY A 205 1.70 -7.60 -1.11
N ALA A 206 2.43 -8.71 -1.12
CA ALA A 206 1.84 -10.02 -1.37
C ALA A 206 2.75 -11.15 -0.89
N GLY A 207 2.14 -12.29 -0.61
CA GLY A 207 2.83 -13.56 -0.34
C GLY A 207 1.83 -14.66 0.00
N TYR A 208 2.32 -15.89 0.03
CA TYR A 208 1.54 -17.03 0.52
C TYR A 208 1.40 -16.95 2.03
N ILE A 209 0.18 -17.11 2.53
CA ILE A 209 -0.15 -17.23 3.95
C ILE A 209 -0.37 -18.69 4.36
N GLU A 210 -0.80 -19.52 3.41
CA GLU A 210 -0.88 -20.98 3.50
C GLU A 210 -0.47 -21.61 2.15
N GLN A 211 -0.35 -22.94 2.08
CA GLN A 211 0.11 -23.65 0.87
C GLN A 211 -0.72 -23.33 -0.40
N SER A 212 -2.02 -23.11 -0.24
CA SER A 212 -2.95 -22.84 -1.35
C SER A 212 -3.69 -21.52 -1.19
N GLN A 213 -3.12 -20.60 -0.40
CA GLN A 213 -3.74 -19.29 -0.19
C GLN A 213 -2.68 -18.19 -0.16
N ALA A 214 -2.81 -17.24 -1.08
CA ALA A 214 -2.05 -16.01 -1.11
C ALA A 214 -2.86 -14.85 -0.55
N LEU A 215 -2.15 -13.84 -0.05
CA LEU A 215 -2.68 -12.56 0.37
C LEU A 215 -2.03 -11.46 -0.47
N GLY A 216 -2.82 -10.46 -0.88
CA GLY A 216 -2.36 -9.25 -1.54
C GLY A 216 -2.83 -8.01 -0.78
N TRP A 217 -1.96 -7.02 -0.65
CA TRP A 217 -2.19 -5.72 -0.06
C TRP A 217 -1.99 -4.60 -1.08
N TYR A 218 -2.79 -3.54 -0.94
CA TYR A 218 -2.53 -2.24 -1.54
C TYR A 218 -2.86 -1.15 -0.51
N VAL A 219 -1.83 -0.41 -0.10
CA VAL A 219 -1.89 0.51 1.05
C VAL A 219 -1.25 1.83 0.66
N GLY A 220 -1.87 2.95 1.01
CA GLY A 220 -1.39 4.25 0.58
C GLY A 220 -2.34 5.39 0.90
N TRP A 221 -2.20 6.48 0.15
CA TRP A 221 -3.11 7.61 0.18
C TRP A 221 -3.27 8.23 -1.21
N LEU A 222 -4.39 8.92 -1.40
CA LEU A 222 -4.66 9.75 -2.56
C LEU A 222 -4.90 11.18 -2.08
N ASP A 223 -4.21 12.14 -2.69
CA ASP A 223 -4.42 13.56 -2.45
C ASP A 223 -5.17 14.17 -3.64
N ASN A 224 -6.27 14.87 -3.39
CA ASN A 224 -7.05 15.62 -4.39
C ASN A 224 -7.57 16.96 -3.81
N SER A 225 -8.53 17.61 -4.48
CA SER A 225 -9.14 18.87 -4.01
C SER A 225 -9.91 18.76 -2.70
N ASP A 226 -10.46 17.59 -2.39
CA ASP A 226 -11.22 17.32 -1.17
C ASP A 226 -10.31 16.95 0.02
N GLY A 227 -9.02 16.76 -0.26
CA GLY A 227 -7.97 16.53 0.72
C GLY A 227 -7.30 15.16 0.55
N ARG A 228 -6.84 14.62 1.68
CA ARG A 228 -6.14 13.34 1.74
C ARG A 228 -7.09 12.20 2.08
N HIS A 229 -7.03 11.14 1.28
CA HIS A 229 -7.77 9.91 1.45
C HIS A 229 -6.81 8.75 1.66
N TYR A 230 -6.66 8.29 2.91
CA TYR A 230 -5.84 7.11 3.20
C TYR A 230 -6.62 5.85 2.83
N PHE A 231 -5.95 4.84 2.27
CA PHE A 231 -6.60 3.57 1.96
C PHE A 231 -5.72 2.37 2.34
N ALA A 232 -6.40 1.28 2.71
CA ALA A 232 -5.79 -0.01 2.96
C ALA A 232 -6.74 -1.10 2.48
N ILE A 233 -6.25 -1.90 1.55
CA ILE A 233 -7.01 -2.95 0.88
C ILE A 233 -6.23 -4.24 1.02
N ASN A 234 -6.93 -5.31 1.37
CA ASN A 234 -6.37 -6.65 1.20
C ASN A 234 -7.36 -7.62 0.58
N VAL A 235 -6.81 -8.60 -0.13
CA VAL A 235 -7.55 -9.70 -0.76
C VAL A 235 -6.75 -11.00 -0.63
N SER A 236 -7.42 -12.09 -0.31
CA SER A 236 -6.88 -13.44 -0.39
C SER A 236 -7.41 -14.16 -1.63
N ALA A 237 -6.58 -14.98 -2.24
CA ALA A 237 -6.95 -15.84 -3.37
C ALA A 237 -6.11 -17.12 -3.40
N ASP A 238 -6.45 -18.06 -4.27
CA ASP A 238 -5.81 -19.38 -4.29
C ASP A 238 -4.43 -19.37 -4.95
N SER A 239 -4.07 -18.26 -5.61
CA SER A 239 -2.77 -18.08 -6.24
C SER A 239 -2.19 -16.68 -6.05
N PHE A 240 -0.85 -16.60 -6.07
CA PHE A 240 -0.12 -15.34 -6.00
C PHE A 240 -0.45 -14.41 -7.18
N ALA A 241 -0.58 -14.96 -8.39
CA ALA A 241 -0.91 -14.19 -9.58
C ALA A 241 -2.31 -13.55 -9.50
N GLU A 242 -3.27 -14.23 -8.87
CA GLU A 242 -4.62 -13.72 -8.69
C GLU A 242 -4.65 -12.57 -7.68
N VAL A 243 -4.04 -12.70 -6.50
CA VAL A 243 -4.00 -11.57 -5.54
C VAL A 243 -3.26 -10.35 -6.08
N GLN A 244 -2.27 -10.54 -6.97
CA GLN A 244 -1.58 -9.41 -7.60
C GLN A 244 -2.51 -8.59 -8.50
N ARG A 245 -3.42 -9.25 -9.23
CA ARG A 245 -4.42 -8.60 -10.09
C ARG A 245 -5.57 -8.04 -9.29
N GLU A 246 -6.18 -8.86 -8.43
CA GLU A 246 -7.42 -8.51 -7.74
C GLU A 246 -7.25 -7.34 -6.78
N ARG A 247 -6.12 -7.24 -6.07
CA ARG A 247 -5.86 -6.11 -5.16
C ARG A 247 -5.92 -4.76 -5.88
N LEU A 248 -5.43 -4.69 -7.12
CA LEU A 248 -5.42 -3.46 -7.92
C LEU A 248 -6.76 -3.22 -8.60
N ARG A 249 -7.42 -4.29 -9.08
CA ARG A 249 -8.78 -4.19 -9.65
C ARG A 249 -9.76 -3.62 -8.63
N ILE A 250 -9.78 -4.18 -7.42
CA ILE A 250 -10.62 -3.72 -6.31
C ILE A 250 -10.24 -2.29 -5.91
N ALA A 251 -8.93 -2.01 -5.74
CA ALA A 251 -8.49 -0.66 -5.40
C ALA A 251 -8.94 0.39 -6.41
N ASN A 252 -8.77 0.12 -7.71
CA ASN A 252 -9.18 1.06 -8.73
C ASN A 252 -10.69 1.27 -8.74
N GLN A 253 -11.51 0.24 -8.51
CA GLN A 253 -12.97 0.40 -8.40
C GLN A 253 -13.37 1.40 -7.30
N TYR A 254 -12.70 1.34 -6.16
CA TYR A 254 -12.99 2.24 -5.04
C TYR A 254 -12.32 3.60 -5.17
N LEU A 255 -11.13 3.67 -5.78
CA LEU A 255 -10.39 4.93 -5.88
C LEU A 255 -10.82 5.79 -7.08
N ASP A 256 -11.56 5.23 -8.04
CA ASP A 256 -11.96 5.92 -9.26
C ASP A 256 -12.79 7.18 -8.99
N GLU A 257 -13.66 7.14 -7.99
CA GLU A 257 -14.49 8.28 -7.58
C GLU A 257 -13.67 9.47 -7.07
N PHE A 258 -12.47 9.22 -6.50
CA PHE A 258 -11.57 10.28 -6.02
C PHE A 258 -10.62 10.79 -7.10
N LYS A 259 -10.37 10.00 -8.13
CA LYS A 259 -9.54 10.38 -9.30
C LYS A 259 -10.29 11.29 -10.27
N HIS A 260 -11.61 11.20 -10.27
CA HIS A 260 -12.51 11.95 -11.17
C HIS A 260 -13.47 12.85 -10.40
N ALA A 261 -13.10 13.29 -9.20
CA ALA A 261 -13.85 14.30 -8.46
C ALA A 261 -13.96 15.58 -9.33
N PRO A 262 -15.15 16.19 -9.44
CA PRO A 262 -15.43 17.31 -10.35
C PRO A 262 -14.66 18.59 -10.03
#